data_AF-A0A661JVY1-F1
#
_entry.id   AF-A0A661JVY1-F1
#
_cell.length_a   1.000
_cell.length_b   1.000
_cell.length_c   1.000
_cell.angle_alpha   90.00
_cell.angle_beta   90.00
_cell.angle_gamma   90.00
#
_symmetry.space_group_name_H-M   'P 1'
#
loop_
_entity.id
_entity.type
_entity.pdbx_description
1 polymer ?
#
loop_
_entity_poly.entity_id
_entity_poly.type
_entity_poly.pdbx_seq_one_letter_code
_entity_poly.pdbx_strand_id
1 'polypeptide(L)' 'MTMEHQWSCSNCGYVVKGERPPEECPSCHQKCEFRDVSCYVPECGGPTSGNVDPRLVGKKD' A
#
# COMPACT_ATOMS: atom_id res chain seq x y z
N MET A 1 -9.05 -15.39 8.06
CA MET A 1 -7.71 -15.32 7.45
C MET A 1 -7.75 -14.17 6.46
N THR A 2 -7.58 -12.94 6.93
CA THR A 2 -7.62 -11.74 6.08
C THR A 2 -6.17 -11.38 5.73
N MET A 3 -5.83 -11.40 4.45
CA MET A 3 -4.52 -10.92 3.98
C MET A 3 -4.48 -9.39 4.13
N GLU A 4 -3.56 -8.91 4.96
CA GLU A 4 -3.42 -7.50 5.29
C GLU A 4 -2.53 -6.81 4.24
N HIS A 5 -3.09 -6.50 3.06
CA HIS A 5 -2.33 -5.79 2.03
C HIS A 5 -2.27 -4.28 2.31
N GLN A 6 -1.16 -3.68 1.88
CA GLN A 6 -0.96 -2.24 1.90
C GLN A 6 -0.83 -1.69 0.50
N TRP A 7 -1.62 -0.67 0.23
CA TRP A 7 -1.81 -0.10 -1.09
C TRP A 7 -1.39 1.36 -1.05
N SER A 8 -0.35 1.73 -1.79
CA SER A 8 0.09 3.11 -1.92
C SER A 8 -0.54 3.74 -3.16
N CYS A 9 -1.23 4.88 -3.00
CA CYS A 9 -1.75 5.66 -4.11
C CYS A 9 -0.59 6.25 -4.91
N SER A 10 -0.59 6.01 -6.22
CA SER A 10 0.47 6.46 -7.13
C SER A 10 0.50 7.98 -7.33
N ASN A 11 -0.60 8.68 -6.98
CA ASN A 11 -0.71 10.13 -7.14
C ASN A 11 -0.11 10.90 -5.94
N CYS A 12 -0.63 10.65 -4.73
CA CYS A 12 -0.22 11.36 -3.51
C CYS A 12 0.73 10.56 -2.59
N GLY A 13 0.89 9.25 -2.81
CA GLY A 13 1.69 8.36 -1.95
C GLY A 13 0.96 7.83 -0.73
N TYR A 14 -0.33 8.17 -0.54
CA TYR A 14 -1.10 7.73 0.63
C TYR A 14 -1.26 6.21 0.68
N VAL A 15 -1.01 5.60 1.84
CA VAL A 15 -1.10 4.15 2.03
C VAL A 15 -2.41 3.79 2.72
N VAL A 16 -3.20 2.92 2.09
CA VAL A 16 -4.41 2.31 2.66
C VAL A 16 -4.18 0.84 2.94
N LYS A 17 -4.79 0.32 4.02
CA LYS A 17 -4.72 -1.09 4.40
C LYS A 17 -6.04 -1.78 4.03
N GLY A 18 -5.97 -2.96 3.42
CA GLY A 18 -7.14 -3.76 3.07
C GLY A 18 -6.82 -4.80 2.00
N GLU A 19 -7.70 -5.78 1.78
CA GLU A 19 -7.48 -6.82 0.76
C GLU A 19 -7.43 -6.27 -0.68
N ARG A 20 -8.08 -5.13 -0.93
CA ARG A 20 -8.19 -4.53 -2.26
C ARG A 20 -8.02 -3.01 -2.17
N PRO A 21 -7.44 -2.37 -3.18
CA PRO A 21 -7.35 -0.91 -3.19
C PRO A 21 -8.74 -0.30 -3.45
N PRO A 22 -9.02 0.88 -2.89
CA PRO A 22 -10.22 1.63 -3.20
C PRO A 22 -10.12 2.24 -4.62
N GLU A 23 -11.25 2.49 -5.26
CA GLU A 23 -11.27 3.22 -6.53
C GLU A 23 -10.87 4.69 -6.39
N GLU A 24 -11.19 5.29 -5.24
CA GLU A 24 -10.90 6.68 -4.93
C GLU A 24 -10.00 6.77 -3.71
N CYS A 25 -8.96 7.60 -3.81
CA CYS A 25 -8.05 7.80 -2.69
C CYS A 25 -8.68 8.68 -1.60
N PRO A 26 -8.75 8.24 -0.34
CA PRO A 26 -9.32 9.03 0.75
C PRO A 26 -8.44 10.22 1.18
N SER A 27 -7.23 10.35 0.61
CA SER A 27 -6.34 11.48 0.90
C SER A 27 -6.42 12.58 -0.14
N CYS A 28 -6.43 12.23 -1.44
CA CYS A 28 -6.52 13.22 -2.52
C CYS A 28 -7.92 13.30 -3.16
N HIS A 29 -8.84 12.39 -2.82
CA HIS A 29 -10.20 12.30 -3.37
C HIS A 29 -10.21 12.25 -4.90
N GLN A 30 -9.26 11.52 -5.48
CA GLN A 30 -9.17 11.29 -6.92
C GLN A 30 -9.07 9.80 -7.20
N LYS A 31 -9.53 9.40 -8.38
CA LYS A 31 -9.28 8.05 -8.91
C LYS A 31 -7.79 7.93 -9.25
N CYS A 32 -7.06 7.15 -8.48
CA CYS A 32 -5.64 6.86 -8.70
C CYS A 32 -5.41 5.36 -8.71
N GLU A 33 -4.34 4.94 -9.39
CA GLU A 33 -3.86 3.57 -9.28
C GLU A 33 -3.15 3.36 -7.95
N PHE A 34 -3.39 2.20 -7.35
CA PHE A 34 -2.76 1.81 -6.11
C PHE A 34 -1.80 0.66 -6.37
N ARG A 35 -0.56 0.80 -5.89
CA ARG A 35 0.44 -0.28 -5.92
C ARG A 35 0.44 -0.99 -4.58
N ASP A 36 0.53 -2.32 -4.62
CA ASP A 36 0.83 -3.09 -3.43
C ASP A 36 2.26 -2.75 -2.98
N VAL A 37 2.35 -2.25 -1.74
CA VAL A 37 3.59 -1.91 -1.04
C VAL A 37 3.73 -2.78 0.21
N SER A 38 3.06 -3.94 0.21
CA SER A 38 3.06 -4.86 1.33
C SER A 38 4.47 -5.38 1.56
N CYS A 39 4.88 -5.42 2.82
CA CYS A 39 6.19 -5.95 3.15
C CYS A 39 6.19 -7.48 3.06
N TYR A 40 6.83 -8.02 2.03
CA TYR A 40 7.01 -9.47 1.88
C TYR A 40 8.34 -9.99 2.45
N VAL A 41 9.23 -9.08 2.85
CA VAL A 41 10.55 -9.43 3.38
C VAL A 41 10.43 -9.73 4.87
N PRO A 42 10.95 -10.89 5.35
CA PRO A 42 10.90 -11.25 6.77
C PRO A 42 11.59 -10.21 7.67
N GLU A 43 12.59 -9.50 7.15
CA GLU A 43 13.32 -8.45 7.87
C GLU A 43 12.46 -7.23 8.24
N CYS A 44 11.39 -6.96 7.50
CA CYS A 44 10.45 -5.87 7.80
C CYS A 44 9.14 -6.40 8.41
N GLY A 45 9.09 -7.70 8.73
CA GLY A 45 8.01 -8.39 9.44
C GLY A 45 7.22 -9.38 8.58
N GLY A 46 7.49 -9.41 7.27
CA GLY A 46 6.79 -10.30 6.34
C GLY A 46 5.31 -9.93 6.14
N PRO A 47 4.60 -10.72 5.31
CA PRO A 47 3.25 -10.39 4.81
C PRO A 47 2.16 -10.34 5.88
N THR A 48 2.47 -10.79 7.10
CA THR A 48 1.56 -10.80 8.26
C THR A 48 1.84 -9.69 9.26
N SER A 49 2.85 -8.84 9.03
CA SER A 49 3.19 -7.78 9.98
C SER A 49 2.39 -6.50 9.77
N GLY A 50 1.64 -6.37 8.67
CA GLY A 50 0.93 -5.13 8.32
C GLY A 50 1.86 -3.93 8.14
N ASN A 51 3.14 -4.19 7.84
CA ASN A 51 4.20 -3.22 7.57
C ASN A 51 4.38 -2.98 6.07
N VAL A 52 4.77 -1.76 5.71
CA VAL A 52 5.01 -1.36 4.32
C VAL A 52 6.47 -1.58 4.00
N ASP A 53 6.79 -1.95 2.76
CA ASP A 53 8.17 -1.89 2.29
C ASP A 53 8.54 -0.43 1.99
N PRO A 54 9.45 0.21 2.77
CA PRO A 54 9.87 1.59 2.54
C PRO A 54 10.57 1.80 1.19
N ARG A 55 10.99 0.74 0.50
CA ARG A 55 11.56 0.80 -0.86
C ARG A 55 10.47 0.95 -1.93
N LEU A 56 9.24 0.59 -1.61
CA LEU A 56 8.09 0.65 -2.50
C LEU A 56 7.24 1.91 -2.26
N VAL A 57 7.15 2.37 -1.00
CA VAL A 57 6.44 3.61 -0.65
C VAL A 57 7.19 4.83 -1.22
N GLY A 58 6.49 5.65 -2.02
CA GLY A 58 7.02 6.94 -2.49
C GLY A 58 7.81 6.91 -3.81
N LYS A 59 7.87 5.78 -4.51
CA LYS A 59 8.35 5.78 -5.91
C LYS A 59 7.28 6.38 -6.83
N LYS A 60 7.36 7.69 -7.05
CA LYS A 60 6.87 8.31 -8.30
C LYS A 60 7.87 7.91 -9.38
N ASP A 61 7.52 6.88 -10.16
CA ASP A 61 8.20 6.61 -11.43
C ASP A 61 7.75 7.66 -12.45
#